data_AF-A0A6C0A9H7-F1
#
_entry.id   AF-A0A6C0A9H7-F1
#
_cell.length_a   1.000
_cell.length_b   1.000
_cell.length_c   1.000
_cell.angle_alpha   90.00
_cell.angle_beta   90.00
_cell.angle_gamma   90.00
#
_symmetry.space_group_name_H-M   'P 1'
#
loop_
_entity.id
_entity.type
_entity.pdbx_description
1 polymer ?
#
loop_
_entity_poly.entity_id
_entity_poly.type
_entity_poly.pdbx_seq_one_letter_code
_entity_poly.pdbx_strand_id
1 'polypeptide(L)' 'MTKFWNNINKFPRFIFSVIIGFFLTTFRTIFELLKKKNKRLTISIIIIVFISITTSILRQMLGIK' A
#
# COMPACT_ATOMS: atom_id res chain seq x y z
N MET A 1 -31.71 14.47 -17.35
CA MET A 1 -30.57 14.75 -16.43
C MET A 1 -30.17 13.56 -15.54
N THR A 2 -31.07 12.68 -15.12
CA THR A 2 -30.75 11.52 -14.24
C THR A 2 -29.69 10.56 -14.82
N LYS A 3 -29.69 10.32 -16.14
CA LYS A 3 -28.68 9.49 -16.81
C LYS A 3 -27.25 10.06 -16.72
N PHE A 4 -27.11 11.39 -16.74
CA PHE A 4 -25.81 12.07 -16.65
C PHE A 4 -25.21 11.91 -15.24
N TRP A 5 -25.98 12.23 -14.21
CA TRP A 5 -25.58 12.07 -12.82
C TRP A 5 -25.29 10.61 -12.45
N ASN A 6 -26.08 9.66 -12.99
CA ASN A 6 -25.81 8.22 -12.82
C ASN A 6 -24.48 7.78 -13.46
N ASN A 7 -24.04 8.42 -14.54
CA ASN A 7 -22.76 8.10 -15.17
C ASN A 7 -21.58 8.66 -14.38
N ILE A 8 -21.71 9.88 -13.85
CA ILE A 8 -20.69 10.50 -12.99
C ILE A 8 -20.43 9.63 -11.76
N ASN A 9 -21.46 9.09 -11.12
CA ASN A 9 -21.29 8.23 -9.94
C ASN A 9 -20.64 6.87 -10.24
N LYS A 10 -20.68 6.39 -11.50
CA LYS A 10 -20.01 5.14 -11.91
C LYS A 10 -18.52 5.32 -12.12
N PHE A 11 -18.06 6.52 -12.44
CA PHE A 11 -16.66 6.80 -12.73
C PHE A 11 -15.73 6.62 -11.51
N PRO A 12 -16.06 7.11 -10.30
CA PRO A 12 -15.30 6.78 -9.09
C PRO A 12 -15.25 5.28 -8.83
N ARG A 13 -16.37 4.57 -9.01
CA ARG A 13 -16.42 3.11 -8.82
C ARG A 13 -15.47 2.38 -9.77
N PHE A 14 -15.38 2.83 -11.02
CA PHE A 14 -14.41 2.31 -11.98
C PHE A 14 -12.97 2.55 -11.50
N ILE A 15 -12.64 3.77 -11.10
CA ILE A 15 -11.30 4.11 -10.59
C ILE A 15 -10.94 3.23 -9.39
N PHE A 16 -11.82 3.11 -8.40
CA PHE A 16 -11.57 2.24 -7.24
C PHE A 16 -11.39 0.78 -7.66
N SER A 17 -12.21 0.28 -8.58
CA SER A 17 -12.08 -1.10 -9.08
C SER A 17 -10.75 -1.33 -9.78
N VAL A 18 -10.27 -0.38 -10.58
CA VAL A 18 -8.97 -0.46 -11.27
C VAL A 18 -7.82 -0.40 -10.27
N ILE A 19 -7.88 0.54 -9.33
CA ILE A 19 -6.86 0.69 -8.28
C ILE A 19 -6.77 -0.58 -7.45
N ILE A 20 -7.90 -1.12 -6.97
CA ILE A 20 -7.96 -2.35 -6.18
C ILE A 20 -7.43 -3.53 -7.00
N GLY A 21 -7.88 -3.69 -8.25
CA GLY A 21 -7.43 -4.79 -9.12
C GLY A 21 -5.93 -4.73 -9.43
N PHE A 22 -5.39 -3.53 -9.66
CA PHE A 22 -3.96 -3.28 -9.84
C PHE A 22 -3.18 -3.70 -8.58
N PHE A 23 -3.57 -3.17 -7.41
CA PHE A 23 -2.91 -3.50 -6.16
C PHE A 23 -2.98 -4.99 -5.83
N LEU A 24 -4.13 -5.64 -6.00
CA LEU A 24 -4.26 -7.09 -5.75
C LEU A 24 -3.32 -7.92 -6.65
N THR A 25 -3.21 -7.53 -7.92
CA THR A 25 -2.34 -8.24 -8.87
C THR A 25 -0.86 -8.01 -8.56
N THR A 26 -0.45 -6.77 -8.29
CA THR A 26 0.94 -6.44 -7.94
C THR A 26 1.34 -7.01 -6.57
N PHE A 27 0.44 -6.98 -5.59
CA PHE A 27 0.71 -7.54 -4.26
C PHE A 27 0.83 -9.06 -4.27
N ARG A 28 0.21 -9.78 -5.22
CA ARG A 28 0.40 -11.23 -5.37
C ARG A 28 1.87 -11.60 -5.53
N THR A 29 2.60 -10.92 -6.42
CA THR A 29 4.04 -11.16 -6.64
C THR A 29 4.86 -10.83 -5.38
N ILE A 30 4.46 -9.79 -4.65
CA ILE A 30 5.07 -9.43 -3.37
C ILE A 30 4.86 -10.56 -2.34
N PHE A 31 3.64 -11.08 -2.20
CA PHE A 31 3.34 -12.19 -1.30
C PHE A 31 4.08 -13.49 -1.68
N GLU A 32 4.27 -13.76 -2.96
CA GLU A 32 5.11 -14.88 -3.42
C GLU A 32 6.58 -14.70 -3.03
N LEU A 33 7.10 -13.47 -3.07
CA LEU A 33 8.44 -13.14 -2.58
C LEU A 33 8.59 -13.40 -1.07
N LEU A 34 7.57 -13.10 -0.28
CA LEU A 34 7.55 -13.36 1.16
C LEU A 34 7.53 -14.86 1.51
N LYS A 35 7.01 -15.72 0.62
CA LYS A 35 7.01 -17.19 0.82
C LYS A 35 8.41 -17.79 0.68
N LYS A 36 9.32 -17.17 -0.07
CA LYS A 36 10.71 -17.64 -0.21
C LYS A 36 11.48 -17.38 1.08
N LYS A 37 11.84 -18.44 1.82
CA LYS A 37 12.50 -18.39 3.14
C LYS A 37 13.68 -17.41 3.19
N ASN A 38 14.54 -17.44 2.18
CA ASN A 38 15.74 -16.60 2.13
C ASN A 38 15.42 -15.12 1.86
N LYS A 39 14.31 -14.82 1.19
CA LYS A 39 13.87 -13.43 0.91
C LYS A 39 13.00 -12.86 2.03
N ARG A 40 12.30 -13.72 2.78
CA ARG A 40 11.46 -13.32 3.91
C ARG A 40 12.26 -12.57 4.97
N LEU A 41 13.42 -13.09 5.36
CA LEU A 41 14.28 -12.42 6.35
C LEU A 41 14.74 -11.04 5.88
N THR A 42 15.19 -10.92 4.62
CA THR A 42 15.58 -9.64 4.04
C THR A 42 14.43 -8.63 4.05
N ILE A 43 13.23 -9.06 3.63
CA ILE A 43 12.04 -8.21 3.61
C ILE A 43 11.65 -7.77 5.04
N SER A 44 11.69 -8.68 6.01
CA SER A 44 11.41 -8.35 7.41
C SER A 44 12.40 -7.33 7.97
N ILE A 45 13.70 -7.47 7.69
CA ILE A 45 14.71 -6.50 8.13
C ILE A 45 14.45 -5.12 7.50
N ILE A 46 14.15 -5.07 6.19
CA ILE A 46 13.82 -3.82 5.50
C ILE A 46 12.61 -3.14 6.15
N ILE A 47 11.56 -3.89 6.48
CA ILE A 47 10.36 -3.36 7.13
C ILE A 47 10.69 -2.80 8.51
N ILE A 48 11.48 -3.51 9.32
CA ILE A 48 11.88 -3.05 10.66
C ILE A 48 12.70 -1.75 10.57
N VAL A 49 13.66 -1.69 9.65
CA VAL A 49 14.47 -0.48 9.42
C VAL A 49 13.59 0.68 8.98
N PHE A 50 12.67 0.44 8.05
CA PHE A 50 11.73 1.47 7.58
C PHE A 50 10.85 2.03 8.71
N ILE A 51 10.30 1.15 9.56
CA ILE A 51 9.50 1.55 10.73
C ILE A 51 10.37 2.33 11.72
N SER A 52 11.60 1.89 11.97
CA SER A 52 12.51 2.57 12.89
C SER A 52 12.88 3.97 12.39
N ILE A 53 13.15 4.14 11.10
CA ILE A 53 13.41 5.44 10.49
C ILE A 53 12.17 6.33 10.59
N THR A 54 11.00 5.81 10.22
CA THR A 54 9.74 6.57 10.26
C THR A 54 9.41 7.03 11.68
N THR A 55 9.56 6.15 12.67
CA THR A 55 9.34 6.50 14.07
C THR A 55 10.36 7.50 14.60
N SER A 56 11.62 7.43 14.16
CA SER A 56 12.64 8.44 14.49
C SER A 56 12.29 9.81 13.91
N ILE A 57 11.88 9.87 12.64
CA ILE A 57 11.43 11.11 11.99
C ILE A 57 10.23 11.69 12.74
N LEU A 58 9.22 10.87 13.02
CA LEU A 58 8.03 11.32 13.76
C LEU A 58 8.37 11.82 15.16
N ARG A 59 9.27 11.14 15.88
CA ARG A 59 9.77 11.59 17.19
C ARG A 59 10.45 12.96 17.10
N GLN A 60 11.30 13.16 16.09
CA GLN A 60 11.96 14.44 15.86
C GLN A 60 10.95 15.55 15.53
N MET A 61 9.96 15.26 14.68
CA MET A 61 8.90 16.22 14.33
C MET A 61 8.02 16.59 15.53
N LEU A 62 7.78 15.63 16.44
CA LEU A 62 6.96 15.84 17.63
C LEU A 62 7.76 16.38 18.83
N GLY A 63 9.07 16.59 18.68
CA GLY A 63 9.95 17.02 19.78
C GLY A 63 10.06 15.99 20.92
N ILE A 64 9.71 14.73 20.66
CA ILE A 64 9.77 13.64 21.64
C ILE A 64 11.18 13.07 21.59
N LYS A 65 11.96 13.33 22.65
CA LYS A 65 13.29 12.72 22.88
C LYS A 65 13.17 11.24 23.23
#